data_AF-A0A6M1RD21-F1
#
_entry.id   AF-A0A6M1RD21-F1
#
_cell.length_a   1.000
_cell.length_b   1.000
_cell.length_c   1.000
_cell.angle_alpha   90.00
_cell.angle_beta   90.00
_cell.angle_gamma   90.00
#
_symmetry.space_group_name_H-M   'P 1'
#
loop_
_entity.id
_entity.type
_entity.pdbx_description
1 polymer ?
#
loop_
_entity_poly.entity_id
_entity_poly.type
_entity_poly.pdbx_seq_one_letter_code
_entity_poly.pdbx_strand_id
1 'polypeptide(L)'
;MGKPGGALRRTLVTGAVLLLVGLGVQVIPKLASPAHAGSITLCSGFSDCRSKGYSTGGYESAWGSMYWRMYAGRNCTNYVAYKLIQTGLPNARPWSGEGNATNWGVALSRLTNRTPTVGSVAWWHSSHPSASRFGHVAIVERVGDNSITISESNYGSDLSWRRIGKDSVNYPTGFIHFNDQRLSVTKRPTVEGTAQVGKSVTVNTGSWSPNPNKIRYQWIVNKKPIPGATNKTFRIPGHLAGKQIAAVLTGTRRDYSEARTMSEILPPIKQGTFKVLAQPKITGTQKVGSTIAVGGADYEPSAKIGEVRWYADKTLIARSTSRFLKVPASASGKRIGAVVVGVQEGYRPKQSYAFASTLVGGGKAPQQPAEPPAETPSGTLTQTAAGFVKGGTRLGGLMQVDPGEFSEAVDLSYQWTREGAPISGATSHKYYPTAADVGHRLSVTVVARSRSGDTVSKTYGPSGRVRVKPRVNVVAADGSGQTKVDVRVTASGYTPTGSVTIVTNGDRKVTQELSGGSTSVTFVKLPPDEYVVKVYYRGDEVAYWASGGDWATVS
;
A
#
# COMPACT_ATOMS: atom_id res chain seq x y z
N MET A 1 54.67 -37.16 -40.03
CA MET A 1 55.53 -38.22 -39.47
C MET A 1 54.98 -38.63 -38.11
N GLY A 2 54.80 -39.93 -37.87
CA GLY A 2 54.74 -40.51 -36.52
C GLY A 2 53.37 -40.74 -35.87
N LYS A 3 52.66 -41.79 -36.29
CA LYS A 3 51.89 -42.71 -35.42
C LYS A 3 52.76 -44.00 -35.27
N PRO A 4 52.40 -45.07 -34.52
CA PRO A 4 51.61 -45.25 -33.27
C PRO A 4 52.23 -46.34 -32.34
N GLY A 5 51.52 -46.82 -31.30
CA GLY A 5 51.52 -48.26 -30.95
C GLY A 5 51.63 -48.68 -29.47
N GLY A 6 50.81 -49.67 -29.08
CA GLY A 6 50.93 -50.49 -27.85
C GLY A 6 49.56 -50.94 -27.30
N ALA A 7 48.88 -51.93 -27.92
CA ALA A 7 48.89 -53.38 -27.61
C ALA A 7 47.91 -53.80 -26.48
N LEU A 8 46.74 -54.40 -26.79
CA LEU A 8 46.43 -55.84 -26.98
C LEU A 8 46.46 -56.69 -25.70
N ARG A 9 45.28 -57.23 -25.32
CA ARG A 9 45.10 -58.68 -25.05
C ARG A 9 43.60 -59.04 -25.04
N ARG A 10 43.26 -59.95 -25.96
CA ARG A 10 42.01 -60.73 -26.00
C ARG A 10 42.23 -62.03 -25.23
N THR A 11 41.19 -62.53 -24.57
CA THR A 11 41.07 -63.98 -24.28
C THR A 11 39.62 -64.38 -24.51
N LEU A 12 39.43 -65.25 -25.50
CA LEU A 12 38.18 -65.95 -25.81
C LEU A 12 38.19 -67.26 -25.03
N VAL A 13 37.04 -67.65 -24.46
CA VAL A 13 36.74 -69.02 -24.08
C VAL A 13 35.38 -69.36 -24.68
N THR A 14 35.37 -70.44 -25.47
CA THR A 14 34.23 -71.04 -26.17
C THR A 14 33.55 -72.07 -25.26
N GLY A 15 32.22 -72.19 -25.29
CA GLY A 15 31.51 -73.23 -24.54
C GLY A 15 30.01 -73.34 -24.84
N ALA A 16 29.71 -74.12 -25.87
CA ALA A 16 28.52 -74.95 -26.14
C ALA A 16 27.09 -74.47 -25.79
N VAL A 17 26.27 -74.47 -26.86
CA VAL A 17 24.82 -74.37 -26.91
C VAL A 17 24.17 -75.68 -26.46
N LEU A 18 23.14 -75.60 -25.61
CA LEU A 18 22.14 -76.66 -25.41
C LEU A 18 20.75 -76.03 -25.54
N LEU A 19 20.06 -76.41 -26.61
CA LEU A 19 18.68 -76.06 -26.93
C LEU A 19 17.74 -76.93 -26.08
N LEU A 20 16.90 -76.31 -25.26
CA LEU A 20 15.69 -76.92 -24.73
C LEU A 20 14.51 -75.96 -24.93
N VAL A 21 13.59 -76.41 -25.77
CA VAL A 21 12.33 -75.78 -26.13
C VAL A 21 11.39 -75.86 -24.92
N GLY A 22 11.03 -74.70 -24.36
CA GLY A 22 9.99 -74.57 -23.34
C GLY A 22 9.03 -73.45 -23.77
N LEU A 23 7.74 -73.78 -23.87
CA LEU A 23 6.66 -72.87 -24.27
C LEU A 23 6.73 -71.51 -23.56
N GLY A 24 7.09 -70.47 -24.32
CA GLY A 24 6.94 -69.09 -23.87
C GLY A 24 5.47 -68.69 -23.91
N VAL A 25 4.78 -68.75 -22.77
CA VAL A 25 3.65 -67.84 -22.55
C VAL A 25 4.24 -66.44 -22.55
N GLN A 26 4.09 -65.71 -23.65
CA GLN A 26 4.33 -64.28 -23.68
C GLN A 26 3.32 -63.62 -22.74
N VAL A 27 3.69 -63.43 -21.49
CA VAL A 27 3.11 -62.37 -20.67
C VAL A 27 3.62 -61.08 -21.29
N ILE A 28 2.89 -60.58 -22.29
CA ILE A 28 3.01 -59.17 -22.68
C ILE A 28 2.70 -58.41 -21.39
N PRO A 29 3.66 -57.67 -20.80
CA PRO A 29 3.28 -56.74 -19.76
C PRO A 29 2.33 -55.77 -20.47
N LYS A 30 1.05 -55.80 -20.10
CA LYS A 30 0.15 -54.69 -20.40
C LYS A 30 0.87 -53.47 -19.84
N LEU A 31 1.48 -52.68 -20.73
CA LEU A 31 1.81 -51.29 -20.46
C LEU A 31 0.54 -50.72 -19.85
N ALA A 32 0.56 -50.47 -18.55
CA ALA A 32 -0.53 -49.82 -17.88
C ALA A 32 -0.78 -48.53 -18.67
N SER A 33 -1.99 -48.39 -19.21
CA SER A 33 -2.43 -47.12 -19.77
C SER A 33 -2.13 -46.03 -18.72
N PRO A 34 -1.70 -44.82 -19.13
CA PRO A 34 -1.45 -43.75 -18.18
C PRO A 34 -2.67 -43.63 -17.28
N ALA A 35 -2.48 -43.73 -15.96
CA ALA A 35 -3.56 -43.67 -14.98
C ALA A 35 -4.42 -42.46 -15.34
N HIS A 36 -5.66 -42.70 -15.78
CA HIS A 36 -6.58 -41.61 -16.11
C HIS A 36 -6.61 -40.68 -14.89
N ALA A 37 -6.25 -39.40 -15.09
CA ALA A 37 -6.30 -38.38 -14.06
C ALA A 37 -7.77 -38.21 -13.61
N GLY A 38 -8.20 -39.06 -12.68
CA GLY A 38 -9.59 -39.26 -12.31
C GLY A 38 -10.16 -38.12 -11.47
N SER A 39 -11.45 -38.23 -11.16
CA SER A 39 -12.07 -37.43 -10.10
C SER A 39 -11.87 -38.15 -8.77
N ILE A 40 -11.30 -37.45 -7.78
CA ILE A 40 -11.00 -37.99 -6.45
C ILE A 40 -11.83 -37.24 -5.41
N THR A 41 -12.63 -37.95 -4.63
CA THR A 41 -13.32 -37.37 -3.48
C THR A 41 -12.35 -37.19 -2.32
N LEU A 42 -12.19 -35.95 -1.88
CA LEU A 42 -11.28 -35.56 -0.80
C LEU A 42 -11.98 -35.68 0.56
N CYS A 43 -13.25 -35.30 0.61
CA CYS A 43 -14.12 -35.50 1.77
C CYS A 43 -15.60 -35.55 1.37
N SER A 44 -16.42 -36.16 2.22
CA SER A 44 -17.88 -36.25 2.03
C SER A 44 -18.62 -36.19 3.36
N GLY A 45 -19.58 -35.28 3.49
CA GLY A 45 -20.27 -35.00 4.73
C GLY A 45 -19.61 -33.86 5.51
N PHE A 46 -20.43 -33.11 6.25
CA PHE A 46 -19.93 -31.97 7.05
C PHE A 46 -18.88 -32.40 8.08
N SER A 47 -19.09 -33.55 8.73
CA SER A 47 -18.18 -34.09 9.75
C SER A 47 -16.82 -34.51 9.16
N ASP A 48 -16.83 -35.32 8.09
CA ASP A 48 -15.61 -35.79 7.43
C ASP A 48 -14.80 -34.62 6.87
N CYS A 49 -15.48 -33.70 6.14
CA CYS A 49 -14.82 -32.52 5.59
C CYS A 49 -14.17 -31.66 6.67
N ARG A 50 -14.87 -31.40 7.78
CA ARG A 50 -14.30 -30.65 8.90
C ARG A 50 -13.10 -31.36 9.51
N SER A 51 -13.20 -32.67 9.73
CA SER A 51 -12.10 -33.48 10.32
C SER A 51 -10.83 -33.48 9.46
N LYS A 52 -11.01 -33.40 8.14
CA LYS A 52 -9.92 -33.33 7.15
C LYS A 52 -9.51 -31.90 6.79
N GLY A 53 -9.99 -30.90 7.52
CA GLY A 53 -9.60 -29.49 7.34
C GLY A 53 -10.26 -28.77 6.16
N TYR A 54 -11.26 -29.36 5.51
CA TYR A 54 -12.02 -28.73 4.45
C TYR A 54 -13.15 -27.87 5.03
N SER A 55 -13.18 -26.60 4.64
CA SER A 55 -14.20 -25.65 5.13
C SER A 55 -15.61 -26.09 4.72
N THR A 56 -16.53 -26.07 5.68
CA THR A 56 -17.96 -26.26 5.41
C THR A 56 -18.67 -24.99 4.95
N GLY A 57 -17.96 -23.86 5.00
CA GLY A 57 -18.48 -22.55 4.64
C GLY A 57 -19.70 -22.08 5.45
N GLY A 58 -20.08 -22.77 6.54
CA GLY A 58 -21.29 -22.48 7.31
C GLY A 58 -22.58 -23.04 6.72
N TYR A 59 -22.51 -23.81 5.62
CA TYR A 59 -23.71 -24.26 4.89
C TYR A 59 -24.60 -25.23 5.69
N GLU A 60 -24.01 -25.96 6.64
CA GLU A 60 -24.70 -26.87 7.55
C GLU A 60 -25.83 -26.21 8.35
N SER A 61 -25.68 -24.92 8.68
CA SER A 61 -26.72 -24.13 9.36
C SER A 61 -27.62 -23.35 8.40
N ALA A 62 -27.31 -23.36 7.09
CA ALA A 62 -27.89 -22.45 6.11
C ALA A 62 -28.75 -23.16 5.05
N TRP A 63 -28.56 -24.47 4.84
CA TRP A 63 -29.20 -25.21 3.75
C TRP A 63 -30.74 -25.18 3.77
N GLY A 64 -31.36 -24.94 4.93
CA GLY A 64 -32.83 -24.80 5.07
C GLY A 64 -33.40 -23.50 4.49
N SER A 65 -32.56 -22.54 4.08
CA SER A 65 -32.99 -21.29 3.45
C SER A 65 -32.88 -21.35 1.93
N MET A 66 -33.69 -20.53 1.26
CA MET A 66 -33.62 -20.31 -0.19
C MET A 66 -32.64 -19.19 -0.52
N TYR A 67 -31.64 -19.48 -1.34
CA TYR A 67 -30.72 -18.50 -1.90
C TYR A 67 -30.97 -18.35 -3.41
N TRP A 68 -31.02 -17.11 -3.91
CA TRP A 68 -31.34 -16.81 -5.32
C TRP A 68 -32.65 -17.42 -5.81
N ARG A 69 -33.62 -17.62 -4.89
CA ARG A 69 -34.89 -18.31 -5.14
C ARG A 69 -34.71 -19.77 -5.62
N MET A 70 -33.56 -20.38 -5.37
CA MET A 70 -33.37 -21.82 -5.54
C MET A 70 -34.09 -22.56 -4.43
N TYR A 71 -34.56 -23.78 -4.70
CA TYR A 71 -35.21 -24.61 -3.69
C TYR A 71 -34.29 -24.77 -2.48
N ALA A 72 -34.85 -24.53 -1.29
CA ALA A 72 -34.18 -24.84 -0.04
C ALA A 72 -33.88 -26.34 0.04
N GLY A 73 -32.86 -26.71 0.80
CA GLY A 73 -32.35 -28.07 0.83
C GLY A 73 -30.88 -28.15 0.45
N ARG A 74 -30.33 -29.34 0.68
CA ARG A 74 -29.02 -29.76 0.23
C ARG A 74 -29.07 -30.07 -1.27
N ASN A 75 -28.66 -29.10 -2.09
CA ASN A 75 -28.57 -29.21 -3.54
C ASN A 75 -27.54 -28.22 -4.11
N CYS A 76 -27.08 -28.48 -5.34
CA CYS A 76 -25.94 -27.78 -5.92
C CYS A 76 -26.19 -26.30 -6.17
N THR A 77 -27.37 -25.95 -6.69
CA THR A 77 -27.71 -24.56 -7.04
C THR A 77 -27.90 -23.70 -5.79
N ASN A 78 -28.55 -24.22 -4.75
CA ASN A 78 -28.71 -23.52 -3.47
C ASN A 78 -27.38 -23.34 -2.74
N TYR A 79 -26.50 -24.35 -2.75
CA TYR A 79 -25.15 -24.26 -2.17
C TYR A 79 -24.27 -23.21 -2.87
N VAL A 80 -24.21 -23.25 -4.20
CA VAL A 80 -23.42 -22.28 -4.98
C VAL A 80 -23.96 -20.86 -4.78
N ALA A 81 -25.29 -20.67 -4.80
CA ALA A 81 -25.91 -19.38 -4.52
C ALA A 81 -25.54 -18.86 -3.12
N TYR A 82 -25.62 -19.71 -2.09
CA TYR A 82 -25.17 -19.37 -0.73
C TYR A 82 -23.72 -18.90 -0.70
N LYS A 83 -22.79 -19.68 -1.27
CA LYS A 83 -21.36 -19.35 -1.31
C LYS A 83 -21.07 -18.03 -2.02
N LEU A 84 -21.74 -17.78 -3.13
CA LEU A 84 -21.59 -16.54 -3.89
C LEU A 84 -22.18 -15.32 -3.17
N ILE A 85 -23.21 -15.48 -2.33
CA ILE A 85 -23.70 -14.39 -1.47
C ILE A 85 -22.68 -14.04 -0.40
N GLN A 86 -21.97 -15.03 0.16
CA GLN A 86 -20.91 -14.79 1.15
C GLN A 86 -19.73 -13.99 0.59
N THR A 87 -19.54 -13.97 -0.73
CA THR A 87 -18.51 -13.14 -1.38
C THR A 87 -18.99 -11.71 -1.68
N GLY A 88 -20.19 -11.35 -1.23
CA GLY A 88 -20.77 -10.00 -1.34
C GLY A 88 -21.73 -9.81 -2.51
N LEU A 89 -22.10 -10.87 -3.24
CA LEU A 89 -23.17 -10.77 -4.24
C LEU A 89 -24.54 -10.60 -3.57
N PRO A 90 -25.48 -9.85 -4.19
CA PRO A 90 -26.83 -9.73 -3.66
C PRO A 90 -27.52 -11.10 -3.62
N ASN A 91 -28.44 -11.29 -2.67
CA ASN A 91 -29.34 -12.46 -2.65
C ASN A 91 -30.48 -12.30 -3.68
N ALA A 92 -30.10 -12.04 -4.93
CA ALA A 92 -30.99 -11.98 -6.08
C ALA A 92 -30.29 -12.68 -7.25
N ARG A 93 -31.01 -13.61 -7.90
CA ARG A 93 -30.46 -14.34 -9.04
C ARG A 93 -30.22 -13.37 -10.20
N PRO A 94 -29.02 -13.36 -10.82
CA PRO A 94 -28.69 -12.37 -11.84
C PRO A 94 -29.32 -12.61 -13.23
N TRP A 95 -30.15 -13.65 -13.39
CA TRP A 95 -30.89 -13.96 -14.62
C TRP A 95 -32.34 -14.41 -14.32
N SER A 96 -33.20 -14.30 -15.33
CA SER A 96 -34.59 -14.80 -15.34
C SER A 96 -34.69 -16.19 -16.00
N GLY A 97 -35.79 -16.91 -15.76
CA GLY A 97 -36.03 -18.24 -16.34
C GLY A 97 -35.71 -19.41 -15.40
N GLU A 98 -35.38 -20.57 -15.96
CA GLU A 98 -35.19 -21.82 -15.21
C GLU A 98 -33.98 -21.77 -14.25
N GLY A 99 -34.13 -22.43 -13.09
CA GLY A 99 -33.11 -22.48 -12.03
C GLY A 99 -32.14 -23.66 -12.09
N ASN A 100 -32.43 -24.67 -12.94
CA ASN A 100 -31.62 -25.89 -13.05
C ASN A 100 -30.18 -25.56 -13.43
N ALA A 101 -29.23 -26.28 -12.84
CA ALA A 101 -27.81 -26.07 -13.04
C ALA A 101 -27.41 -26.08 -14.53
N THR A 102 -28.02 -26.93 -15.36
CA THR A 102 -27.77 -27.01 -16.81
C THR A 102 -27.95 -25.68 -17.53
N ASN A 103 -28.79 -24.77 -17.03
CA ASN A 103 -29.05 -23.50 -17.71
C ASN A 103 -28.11 -22.38 -17.28
N TRP A 104 -27.31 -22.56 -16.21
CA TRP A 104 -26.51 -21.46 -15.64
C TRP A 104 -25.48 -20.93 -16.64
N GLY A 105 -24.66 -21.80 -17.23
CA GLY A 105 -23.64 -21.38 -18.20
C GLY A 105 -24.22 -20.88 -19.52
N VAL A 106 -25.42 -21.35 -19.89
CA VAL A 106 -26.15 -20.86 -21.08
C VAL A 106 -26.70 -19.46 -20.84
N ALA A 107 -27.41 -19.26 -19.72
CA ALA A 107 -27.97 -17.97 -19.34
C ALA A 107 -26.89 -16.92 -19.04
N LEU A 108 -25.71 -17.36 -18.60
CA LEU A 108 -24.55 -16.52 -18.29
C LEU A 108 -23.41 -16.72 -19.28
N SER A 109 -23.72 -16.97 -20.56
CA SER A 109 -22.73 -17.24 -21.61
C SER A 109 -21.62 -16.18 -21.68
N ARG A 110 -21.96 -14.91 -21.44
CA ARG A 110 -20.99 -13.78 -21.42
C ARG A 110 -19.97 -13.84 -20.28
N LEU A 111 -20.29 -14.56 -19.20
CA LEU A 111 -19.42 -14.77 -18.04
C LEU A 111 -18.79 -16.17 -18.05
N THR A 112 -19.16 -17.02 -19.00
CA THR A 112 -18.77 -18.43 -19.03
C THR A 112 -17.65 -18.65 -20.02
N ASN A 113 -16.55 -19.27 -19.59
CA ASN A 113 -15.45 -19.68 -20.46
C ASN A 113 -14.84 -21.02 -20.00
N ARG A 114 -13.68 -21.40 -20.53
CA ARG A 114 -13.01 -22.70 -20.25
C ARG A 114 -11.85 -22.59 -19.26
N THR A 115 -11.60 -21.41 -18.70
CA THR A 115 -10.47 -21.10 -17.82
C THR A 115 -10.91 -21.08 -16.36
N PRO A 116 -10.48 -22.03 -15.52
CA PRO A 116 -10.80 -22.00 -14.11
C PRO A 116 -10.04 -20.89 -13.38
N THR A 117 -10.66 -20.35 -12.33
CA THR A 117 -10.09 -19.42 -11.37
C THR A 117 -10.63 -19.80 -10.00
N VAL A 118 -9.87 -19.53 -8.94
CA VAL A 118 -10.39 -19.75 -7.58
C VAL A 118 -11.59 -18.83 -7.35
N GLY A 119 -12.74 -19.44 -7.02
CA GLY A 119 -14.02 -18.77 -6.81
C GLY A 119 -14.98 -18.81 -7.99
N SER A 120 -14.56 -19.23 -9.19
CA SER A 120 -15.50 -19.42 -10.29
C SER A 120 -16.43 -20.61 -10.04
N VAL A 121 -17.57 -20.62 -10.72
CA VAL A 121 -18.51 -21.75 -10.66
C VAL A 121 -18.13 -22.75 -11.74
N ALA A 122 -17.69 -23.93 -11.33
CA ALA A 122 -17.58 -25.09 -12.21
C ALA A 122 -18.99 -25.54 -12.62
N TRP A 123 -19.26 -25.59 -13.92
CA TRP A 123 -20.58 -25.86 -14.48
C TRP A 123 -20.56 -27.05 -15.43
N TRP A 124 -21.54 -27.94 -15.27
CA TRP A 124 -21.79 -29.07 -16.16
C TRP A 124 -23.17 -28.94 -16.80
N HIS A 125 -23.18 -28.94 -18.13
CA HIS A 125 -24.41 -29.01 -18.92
C HIS A 125 -25.00 -30.43 -18.86
N SER A 126 -26.31 -30.57 -19.08
CA SER A 126 -27.02 -31.86 -19.04
C SER A 126 -26.54 -32.87 -20.10
N SER A 127 -25.91 -32.39 -21.18
CA SER A 127 -25.26 -33.23 -22.18
C SER A 127 -23.90 -33.77 -21.75
N HIS A 128 -23.39 -33.36 -20.58
CA HIS A 128 -22.10 -33.82 -20.09
C HIS A 128 -22.22 -35.25 -19.53
N PRO A 129 -21.31 -36.19 -19.86
CA PRO A 129 -21.42 -37.60 -19.46
C PRO A 129 -21.51 -37.82 -17.94
N SER A 130 -20.96 -36.89 -17.16
CA SER A 130 -20.91 -36.93 -15.70
C SER A 130 -22.03 -36.14 -15.01
N ALA A 131 -23.01 -35.63 -15.76
CA ALA A 131 -24.06 -34.76 -15.24
C ALA A 131 -25.46 -35.38 -15.43
N SER A 132 -26.36 -35.06 -14.49
CA SER A 132 -27.77 -35.44 -14.63
C SER A 132 -28.48 -34.60 -15.71
N ARG A 133 -29.73 -34.94 -16.05
CA ARG A 133 -30.57 -34.09 -16.92
C ARG A 133 -30.75 -32.65 -16.43
N PHE A 134 -30.53 -32.40 -15.14
CA PHE A 134 -30.61 -31.07 -14.53
C PHE A 134 -29.28 -30.30 -14.56
N GLY A 135 -28.20 -30.92 -15.06
CA GLY A 135 -26.84 -30.40 -15.00
C GLY A 135 -26.24 -30.47 -13.60
N HIS A 136 -25.12 -29.77 -13.39
CA HIS A 136 -24.50 -29.62 -12.07
C HIS A 136 -23.68 -28.32 -11.94
N VAL A 137 -23.53 -27.82 -10.72
CA VAL A 137 -22.67 -26.66 -10.40
C VAL A 137 -21.92 -26.86 -9.09
N ALA A 138 -20.68 -26.36 -9.03
CA ALA A 138 -19.82 -26.41 -7.86
C ALA A 138 -18.94 -25.14 -7.77
N ILE A 139 -18.35 -24.87 -6.60
CA ILE A 139 -17.39 -23.77 -6.43
C ILE A 139 -15.97 -24.30 -6.66
N VAL A 140 -15.19 -23.62 -7.49
CA VAL A 140 -13.75 -23.89 -7.63
C VAL A 140 -13.01 -23.30 -6.43
N GLU A 141 -12.48 -24.16 -5.57
CA GLU A 141 -11.76 -23.77 -4.34
C GLU A 141 -10.25 -23.69 -4.57
N ARG A 142 -9.70 -24.46 -5.54
CA ARG A 142 -8.30 -24.39 -5.98
C ARG A 142 -8.15 -24.69 -7.47
N VAL A 143 -7.15 -24.07 -8.09
CA VAL A 143 -6.68 -24.38 -9.46
C VAL A 143 -5.21 -24.79 -9.36
N GLY A 144 -4.89 -26.02 -9.77
CA GLY A 144 -3.53 -26.51 -9.95
C GLY A 144 -3.19 -26.63 -11.43
N ASP A 145 -1.97 -27.08 -11.74
CA ASP A 145 -1.46 -27.05 -13.12
C ASP A 145 -2.23 -27.97 -14.09
N ASN A 146 -2.66 -29.15 -13.63
CA ASN A 146 -3.50 -30.06 -14.41
C ASN A 146 -4.77 -30.54 -13.67
N SER A 147 -5.25 -29.79 -12.68
CA SER A 147 -6.48 -30.14 -11.96
C SER A 147 -7.18 -28.95 -11.32
N ILE A 148 -8.45 -29.12 -10.97
CA ILE A 148 -9.19 -28.22 -10.09
C ILE A 148 -9.59 -28.96 -8.82
N THR A 149 -9.70 -28.23 -7.70
CA THR A 149 -10.40 -28.72 -6.50
C THR A 149 -11.69 -27.94 -6.36
N ILE A 150 -12.80 -28.64 -6.17
CA ILE A 150 -14.12 -28.05 -6.01
C ILE A 150 -14.74 -28.40 -4.65
N SER A 151 -15.65 -27.55 -4.19
CA SER A 151 -16.62 -27.86 -3.15
C SER A 151 -18.04 -27.84 -3.74
N GLU A 152 -18.90 -28.77 -3.31
CA GLU A 152 -20.25 -28.92 -3.83
C GLU A 152 -21.20 -29.55 -2.82
N SER A 153 -22.51 -29.44 -3.07
CA SER A 153 -23.54 -30.25 -2.45
C SER A 153 -24.41 -30.83 -3.56
N ASN A 154 -24.87 -32.08 -3.42
CA ASN A 154 -25.82 -32.69 -4.36
C ASN A 154 -27.17 -32.92 -3.69
N TYR A 155 -28.20 -33.12 -4.51
CA TYR A 155 -29.56 -33.37 -4.03
C TYR A 155 -29.58 -34.55 -3.05
N GLY A 156 -29.97 -34.28 -1.81
CA GLY A 156 -30.05 -35.30 -0.74
C GLY A 156 -28.70 -35.70 -0.11
N SER A 157 -27.59 -35.07 -0.52
CA SER A 157 -26.25 -35.30 0.07
C SER A 157 -25.72 -34.04 0.75
N ASP A 158 -24.90 -34.22 1.77
CA ASP A 158 -24.16 -33.13 2.42
C ASP A 158 -23.14 -32.45 1.48
N LEU A 159 -22.23 -31.67 2.07
CA LEU A 159 -21.09 -31.10 1.38
C LEU A 159 -20.06 -32.18 1.02
N SER A 160 -19.48 -32.09 -0.17
CA SER A 160 -18.28 -32.85 -0.56
C SER A 160 -17.23 -31.95 -1.20
N TRP A 161 -15.98 -32.39 -1.16
CA TRP A 161 -14.88 -31.78 -1.90
C TRP A 161 -14.28 -32.81 -2.86
N ARG A 162 -13.98 -32.40 -4.09
CA ARG A 162 -13.36 -33.26 -5.11
C ARG A 162 -12.20 -32.58 -5.80
N ARG A 163 -11.14 -33.35 -6.10
CA ARG A 163 -10.12 -32.98 -7.09
C ARG A 163 -10.50 -33.60 -8.43
N ILE A 164 -10.42 -32.83 -9.51
CA ILE A 164 -10.76 -33.28 -10.87
C ILE A 164 -9.60 -32.93 -11.80
N GLY A 165 -8.99 -33.95 -12.41
CA GLY A 165 -7.96 -33.77 -13.43
C GLY A 165 -8.52 -33.10 -14.69
N LYS A 166 -7.73 -32.27 -15.36
CA LYS A 166 -8.13 -31.55 -16.58
C LYS A 166 -8.53 -32.49 -17.73
N ASP A 167 -7.87 -33.64 -17.81
CA ASP A 167 -8.11 -34.68 -18.81
C ASP A 167 -9.20 -35.68 -18.35
N SER A 168 -9.82 -35.44 -17.19
CA SER A 168 -10.89 -36.29 -16.68
C SER A 168 -12.16 -36.13 -17.51
N VAL A 169 -12.85 -37.24 -17.77
CA VAL A 169 -14.23 -37.24 -18.30
C VAL A 169 -15.22 -36.48 -17.41
N ASN A 170 -14.85 -36.21 -16.16
CA ASN A 170 -15.64 -35.45 -15.20
C ASN A 170 -15.29 -33.94 -15.16
N TYR A 171 -14.35 -33.46 -15.99
CA TYR A 171 -13.97 -32.05 -15.98
C TYR A 171 -15.14 -31.16 -16.42
N PRO A 172 -15.34 -29.96 -15.84
CA PRO A 172 -16.52 -29.13 -16.12
C PRO A 172 -16.71 -28.77 -17.60
N THR A 173 -17.97 -28.57 -18.01
CA THR A 173 -18.34 -28.01 -19.32
C THR A 173 -17.86 -26.56 -19.46
N GLY A 174 -17.85 -25.80 -18.38
CA GLY A 174 -17.28 -24.44 -18.36
C GLY A 174 -17.16 -23.89 -16.95
N PHE A 175 -16.65 -22.67 -16.86
CA PHE A 175 -16.48 -21.92 -15.63
C PHE A 175 -17.19 -20.59 -15.75
N ILE A 176 -18.12 -20.32 -14.83
CA ILE A 176 -18.89 -19.07 -14.78
C ILE A 176 -18.20 -18.12 -13.81
N HIS A 177 -17.81 -16.94 -14.31
CA HIS A 177 -17.05 -15.96 -13.56
C HIS A 177 -17.94 -14.86 -12.99
N PHE A 178 -18.18 -14.87 -11.68
CA PHE A 178 -19.02 -13.87 -11.02
C PHE A 178 -18.20 -12.76 -10.37
N ASN A 179 -17.33 -13.08 -9.42
CA ASN A 179 -16.49 -12.09 -8.74
C ASN A 179 -15.08 -12.61 -8.44
N ASP A 180 -14.71 -13.72 -9.03
CA ASP A 180 -13.40 -14.37 -8.93
C ASP A 180 -12.32 -13.66 -9.80
N GLN A 181 -12.75 -12.89 -10.81
CA GLN A 181 -11.84 -12.03 -11.57
C GLN A 181 -11.48 -10.79 -10.74
N ARG A 182 -10.19 -10.46 -10.68
CA ARG A 182 -9.68 -9.34 -9.87
C ARG A 182 -9.23 -8.17 -10.71
N LEU A 183 -9.59 -6.97 -10.28
CA LEU A 183 -8.97 -5.75 -10.75
C LEU A 183 -7.50 -5.71 -10.28
N SER A 184 -6.60 -5.40 -11.20
CA SER A 184 -5.17 -5.25 -10.92
C SER A 184 -4.75 -3.78 -11.06
N VAL A 185 -3.93 -3.30 -10.14
CA VAL A 185 -3.38 -1.94 -10.21
C VAL A 185 -2.08 -1.99 -11.00
N THR A 186 -2.09 -1.42 -12.20
CA THR A 186 -0.94 -1.42 -13.12
C THR A 186 -0.03 -0.20 -12.92
N LYS A 187 -0.57 0.91 -12.38
CA LYS A 187 0.21 2.08 -11.95
C LYS A 187 -0.34 2.58 -10.61
N ARG A 188 0.56 2.79 -9.65
CA ARG A 188 0.18 3.25 -8.30
C ARG A 188 -0.48 4.65 -8.35
N PRO A 189 -1.52 4.90 -7.54
CA PRO A 189 -2.04 6.25 -7.31
C PRO A 189 -0.98 7.23 -6.81
N THR A 190 -1.09 8.50 -7.18
CA THR A 190 -0.25 9.58 -6.66
C THR A 190 -1.09 10.64 -5.95
N VAL A 191 -0.51 11.46 -5.08
CA VAL A 191 -1.18 12.61 -4.46
C VAL A 191 -0.48 13.90 -4.88
N GLU A 192 -1.26 14.81 -5.47
CA GLU A 192 -0.82 16.14 -5.84
C GLU A 192 -1.22 17.18 -4.78
N GLY A 193 -0.49 18.29 -4.76
CA GLY A 193 -0.66 19.38 -3.81
C GLY A 193 0.36 19.33 -2.68
N THR A 194 0.25 20.29 -1.77
CA THR A 194 1.16 20.41 -0.61
C THR A 194 0.42 20.00 0.66
N ALA A 195 1.01 19.09 1.43
CA ALA A 195 0.50 18.70 2.75
C ALA A 195 0.68 19.86 3.75
N GLN A 196 -0.27 20.80 3.77
CA GLN A 196 -0.29 21.95 4.65
C GLN A 196 -1.73 22.26 5.09
N VAL A 197 -1.92 22.59 6.36
CA VAL A 197 -3.22 23.01 6.90
C VAL A 197 -3.82 24.15 6.07
N GLY A 198 -5.10 24.04 5.74
CA GLY A 198 -5.86 25.00 4.95
C GLY A 198 -5.77 24.81 3.43
N LYS A 199 -4.73 24.11 2.94
CA LYS A 199 -4.58 23.73 1.53
C LYS A 199 -5.32 22.42 1.23
N SER A 200 -5.49 22.14 -0.06
CA SER A 200 -6.08 20.89 -0.54
C SER A 200 -5.04 20.01 -1.20
N VAL A 201 -5.22 18.71 -1.04
CA VAL A 201 -4.49 17.66 -1.77
C VAL A 201 -5.47 16.85 -2.61
N THR A 202 -5.04 16.37 -3.77
CA THR A 202 -5.89 15.64 -4.71
C THR A 202 -5.23 14.32 -5.08
N VAL A 203 -5.96 13.21 -4.97
CA VAL A 203 -5.45 11.90 -5.36
C VAL A 203 -5.71 11.61 -6.83
N ASN A 204 -4.65 11.20 -7.54
CA ASN A 204 -4.72 10.63 -8.87
C ASN A 204 -4.89 9.13 -8.78
N THR A 205 -5.78 8.57 -9.60
CA THR A 205 -6.27 7.19 -9.45
C THR A 205 -5.27 6.10 -9.83
N GLY A 206 -4.13 6.48 -10.45
CA GLY A 206 -3.24 5.53 -11.10
C GLY A 206 -3.92 4.86 -12.30
N SER A 207 -3.44 3.67 -12.65
CA SER A 207 -3.97 2.86 -13.76
C SER A 207 -4.35 1.47 -13.25
N TRP A 208 -5.42 0.93 -13.81
CA TRP A 208 -6.00 -0.35 -13.42
C TRP A 208 -6.23 -1.21 -14.66
N SER A 209 -6.20 -2.52 -14.49
CA SER A 209 -6.56 -3.47 -15.55
C SER A 209 -7.42 -4.61 -14.98
N PRO A 210 -8.62 -4.84 -15.52
CA PRO A 210 -9.36 -3.92 -16.41
C PRO A 210 -9.73 -2.61 -15.68
N ASN A 211 -10.17 -1.60 -16.42
CA ASN A 211 -10.56 -0.31 -15.82
C ASN A 211 -11.79 -0.47 -14.90
N PRO A 212 -11.78 0.05 -13.66
CA PRO A 212 -12.95 0.02 -12.80
C PRO A 212 -14.08 0.91 -13.34
N ASN A 213 -15.33 0.51 -13.11
CA ASN A 213 -16.51 1.33 -13.43
C ASN A 213 -16.69 2.47 -12.42
N LYS A 214 -16.22 2.26 -11.18
CA LYS A 214 -16.30 3.22 -10.09
C LYS A 214 -15.08 3.09 -9.19
N ILE A 215 -14.55 4.23 -8.74
CA ILE A 215 -13.49 4.31 -7.73
C ILE A 215 -14.04 5.07 -6.52
N ARG A 216 -13.96 4.45 -5.34
CA ARG A 216 -14.22 5.11 -4.05
C ARG A 216 -12.91 5.53 -3.41
N TYR A 217 -12.90 6.70 -2.77
CA TYR A 217 -11.74 7.24 -2.06
C TYR A 217 -11.99 7.21 -0.56
N GLN A 218 -10.92 7.07 0.21
CA GLN A 218 -10.91 7.28 1.65
C GLN A 218 -9.56 7.85 2.03
N TRP A 219 -9.55 9.10 2.50
CA TRP A 219 -8.33 9.68 3.07
C TRP A 219 -8.03 9.05 4.43
N ILE A 220 -6.76 8.78 4.67
CA ILE A 220 -6.27 8.18 5.90
C ILE A 220 -5.23 9.10 6.53
N VAL A 221 -5.20 9.14 7.86
CA VAL A 221 -4.17 9.80 8.66
C VAL A 221 -3.51 8.77 9.57
N ASN A 222 -2.19 8.71 9.60
CA ASN A 222 -1.43 7.74 10.39
C ASN A 222 -2.00 6.31 10.26
N LYS A 223 -2.33 5.89 9.03
CA LYS A 223 -2.91 4.58 8.67
C LYS A 223 -4.36 4.33 9.13
N LYS A 224 -5.06 5.32 9.69
CA LYS A 224 -6.47 5.21 10.09
C LYS A 224 -7.37 6.08 9.19
N PRO A 225 -8.60 5.63 8.86
CA PRO A 225 -9.51 6.43 8.04
C PRO A 225 -9.91 7.73 8.73
N ILE A 226 -9.98 8.82 7.96
CA ILE A 226 -10.55 10.09 8.38
C ILE A 226 -12.07 10.03 8.07
N PRO A 227 -12.96 10.03 9.08
CA PRO A 227 -14.40 9.94 8.86
C PRO A 227 -14.91 11.00 7.85
N GLY A 228 -15.72 10.57 6.89
CA GLY A 228 -16.33 11.45 5.88
C GLY A 228 -15.37 11.95 4.77
N ALA A 229 -14.07 11.67 4.85
CA ALA A 229 -13.10 12.11 3.86
C ALA A 229 -13.06 11.18 2.63
N THR A 230 -14.15 11.17 1.85
CA THR A 230 -14.33 10.24 0.72
C THR A 230 -14.25 10.90 -0.66
N ASN A 231 -13.98 12.21 -0.71
CA ASN A 231 -13.83 12.96 -1.95
C ASN A 231 -12.41 12.77 -2.53
N LYS A 232 -12.29 12.91 -3.86
CA LYS A 232 -10.99 12.85 -4.56
C LYS A 232 -10.02 13.95 -4.07
N THR A 233 -10.56 15.10 -3.72
CA THR A 233 -9.80 16.23 -3.15
C THR A 233 -10.13 16.36 -1.66
N PHE A 234 -9.10 16.59 -0.85
CA PHE A 234 -9.22 16.75 0.59
C PHE A 234 -8.56 18.04 1.05
N ARG A 235 -9.35 18.93 1.65
CA ARG A 235 -8.86 20.13 2.32
C ARG A 235 -8.39 19.75 3.71
N ILE A 236 -7.15 20.09 4.05
CA ILE A 236 -6.49 19.64 5.27
C ILE A 236 -6.91 20.51 6.47
N PRO A 237 -7.64 19.97 7.47
CA PRO A 237 -8.03 20.72 8.66
C PRO A 237 -6.87 20.87 9.68
N GLY A 238 -7.04 21.83 10.60
CA GLY A 238 -6.03 22.23 11.60
C GLY A 238 -5.51 21.11 12.50
N HIS A 239 -6.42 20.31 13.09
CA HIS A 239 -6.08 19.21 13.98
C HIS A 239 -5.19 18.10 13.38
N LEU A 240 -4.96 18.10 12.06
CA LEU A 240 -4.07 17.14 11.40
C LEU A 240 -2.63 17.63 11.24
N ALA A 241 -2.30 18.84 11.71
CA ALA A 241 -0.93 19.36 11.70
C ALA A 241 0.06 18.35 12.31
N GLY A 242 1.20 18.15 11.65
CA GLY A 242 2.24 17.21 12.06
C GLY A 242 1.93 15.73 11.78
N LYS A 243 0.72 15.37 11.38
CA LYS A 243 0.35 13.98 11.03
C LYS A 243 0.66 13.68 9.57
N GLN A 244 0.72 12.40 9.21
CA GLN A 244 0.93 11.97 7.82
C GLN A 244 -0.38 11.51 7.19
N ILE A 245 -0.61 11.89 5.93
CA ILE A 245 -1.83 11.54 5.19
C ILE A 245 -1.52 10.75 3.92
N ALA A 246 -2.49 9.91 3.53
CA ALA A 246 -2.51 9.18 2.26
C ALA A 246 -3.97 8.96 1.84
N ALA A 247 -4.19 8.41 0.66
CA ALA A 247 -5.51 8.02 0.18
C ALA A 247 -5.56 6.52 -0.13
N VAL A 248 -6.63 5.86 0.31
CA VAL A 248 -6.99 4.50 -0.09
C VAL A 248 -8.04 4.60 -1.20
N LEU A 249 -7.82 3.85 -2.28
CA LEU A 249 -8.72 3.78 -3.42
C LEU A 249 -9.28 2.37 -3.51
N THR A 250 -10.59 2.26 -3.68
CA THR A 250 -11.29 0.99 -3.93
C THR A 250 -11.91 1.04 -5.31
N GLY A 251 -11.36 0.26 -6.24
CA GLY A 251 -11.91 0.07 -7.58
C GLY A 251 -12.97 -1.03 -7.57
N THR A 252 -14.08 -0.78 -8.27
CA THR A 252 -15.15 -1.77 -8.49
C THR A 252 -15.53 -1.81 -9.96
N ARG A 253 -15.73 -3.02 -10.48
CA ARG A 253 -16.24 -3.29 -11.83
C ARG A 253 -17.27 -4.40 -11.71
N ARG A 254 -18.32 -4.33 -12.53
CA ARG A 254 -19.35 -5.38 -12.59
C ARG A 254 -18.68 -6.71 -12.92
N ASP A 255 -19.03 -7.75 -12.19
CA ASP A 255 -18.51 -9.12 -12.35
C ASP A 255 -17.01 -9.29 -11.98
N TYR A 256 -16.44 -8.35 -11.22
CA TYR A 256 -15.08 -8.44 -10.66
C TYR A 256 -15.11 -8.23 -9.14
N SER A 257 -14.20 -8.91 -8.44
CA SER A 257 -13.85 -8.57 -7.06
C SER A 257 -13.40 -7.12 -6.94
N GLU A 258 -13.80 -6.46 -5.85
CA GLU A 258 -13.24 -5.15 -5.52
C GLU A 258 -11.74 -5.26 -5.24
N ALA A 259 -10.99 -4.25 -5.65
CA ALA A 259 -9.57 -4.16 -5.38
C ALA A 259 -9.23 -2.84 -4.73
N ARG A 260 -8.30 -2.89 -3.77
CA ARG A 260 -7.88 -1.75 -2.98
C ARG A 260 -6.41 -1.45 -3.21
N THR A 261 -6.08 -0.17 -3.19
CA THR A 261 -4.70 0.30 -3.26
C THR A 261 -4.55 1.59 -2.47
N MET A 262 -3.30 2.00 -2.25
CA MET A 262 -2.97 3.18 -1.48
C MET A 262 -1.99 4.04 -2.27
N SER A 263 -2.16 5.35 -2.16
CA SER A 263 -1.16 6.31 -2.61
C SER A 263 0.14 6.20 -1.82
N GLU A 264 1.13 6.99 -2.20
CA GLU A 264 2.21 7.40 -1.30
C GLU A 264 1.67 8.04 -0.02
N ILE A 265 2.46 7.92 1.05
CA ILE A 265 2.24 8.65 2.29
C ILE A 265 2.98 9.97 2.17
N LEU A 266 2.26 11.07 2.29
CA LEU A 266 2.88 12.39 2.25
C LEU A 266 3.77 12.63 3.48
N PRO A 267 4.74 13.56 3.38
CA PRO A 267 5.45 14.08 4.54
C PRO A 267 4.47 14.62 5.60
N PRO A 268 4.91 14.77 6.86
CA PRO A 268 4.11 15.38 7.92
C PRO A 268 3.49 16.71 7.48
N ILE A 269 2.19 16.89 7.77
CA ILE A 269 1.43 18.08 7.39
C ILE A 269 2.06 19.32 8.03
N LYS A 270 2.41 20.31 7.20
CA LYS A 270 2.91 21.61 7.65
C LYS A 270 1.77 22.42 8.29
N GLN A 271 2.13 23.23 9.29
CA GLN A 271 1.20 24.24 9.81
C GLN A 271 0.83 25.25 8.73
N GLY A 272 -0.41 25.74 8.80
CA GLY A 272 -0.89 26.83 7.97
C GLY A 272 -0.27 28.17 8.37
N THR A 273 -0.39 29.16 7.49
CA THR A 273 0.05 30.54 7.73
C THR A 273 -1.12 31.50 7.55
N PHE A 274 -1.08 32.62 8.26
CA PHE A 274 -2.05 33.70 8.12
C PHE A 274 -1.52 34.79 7.18
N LYS A 275 -2.42 35.29 6.33
CA LYS A 275 -2.30 36.60 5.68
C LYS A 275 -2.99 37.63 6.56
N VAL A 276 -2.33 38.77 6.82
CA VAL A 276 -2.95 39.90 7.54
C VAL A 276 -3.67 40.74 6.50
N LEU A 277 -4.99 40.88 6.64
CA LEU A 277 -5.82 41.69 5.75
C LEU A 277 -5.96 43.12 6.26
N ALA A 278 -6.00 43.30 7.58
CA ALA A 278 -6.02 44.61 8.23
C ALA A 278 -5.24 44.59 9.56
N GLN A 279 -4.44 45.63 9.80
CA GLN A 279 -3.75 45.83 11.07
C GLN A 279 -4.74 46.32 12.15
N PRO A 280 -4.54 45.93 13.43
CA PRO A 280 -5.35 46.45 14.53
C PRO A 280 -5.12 47.95 14.76
N LYS A 281 -6.10 48.60 15.38
CA LYS A 281 -6.06 50.00 15.81
C LYS A 281 -6.27 50.10 17.32
N ILE A 282 -5.57 51.04 17.95
CA ILE A 282 -5.82 51.42 19.34
C ILE A 282 -6.85 52.56 19.34
N THR A 283 -7.90 52.42 20.14
CA THR A 283 -8.95 53.44 20.32
C THR A 283 -9.10 53.80 21.81
N GLY A 284 -9.72 54.96 22.06
CA GLY A 284 -9.92 55.50 23.41
C GLY A 284 -8.90 56.56 23.81
N THR A 285 -9.20 57.26 24.89
CA THR A 285 -8.42 58.40 25.37
C THR A 285 -7.10 57.97 26.01
N GLN A 286 -5.98 58.47 25.47
CA GLN A 286 -4.63 58.19 25.98
C GLN A 286 -4.34 59.04 27.24
N LYS A 287 -4.93 58.67 28.37
CA LYS A 287 -4.74 59.34 29.66
C LYS A 287 -4.59 58.30 30.77
N VAL A 288 -3.71 58.57 31.74
CA VAL A 288 -3.54 57.72 32.93
C VAL A 288 -4.89 57.48 33.60
N GLY A 289 -5.19 56.21 33.92
CA GLY A 289 -6.44 55.78 34.52
C GLY A 289 -7.59 55.53 33.53
N SER A 290 -7.52 56.04 32.30
CA SER A 290 -8.50 55.73 31.24
C SER A 290 -8.34 54.30 30.71
N THR A 291 -9.42 53.75 30.16
CA THR A 291 -9.38 52.44 29.49
C THR A 291 -9.33 52.64 27.98
N ILE A 292 -8.37 51.98 27.33
CA ILE A 292 -8.18 51.97 25.88
C ILE A 292 -8.39 50.56 25.35
N ALA A 293 -8.72 50.44 24.06
CA ALA A 293 -9.01 49.18 23.41
C ALA A 293 -8.13 48.95 22.18
N VAL A 294 -7.80 47.69 21.87
CA VAL A 294 -7.17 47.29 20.61
C VAL A 294 -8.07 46.32 19.84
N GLY A 295 -8.35 46.63 18.58
CA GLY A 295 -9.26 45.83 17.75
C GLY A 295 -9.09 46.07 16.26
N GLY A 296 -9.91 45.41 15.45
CA GLY A 296 -9.91 45.58 14.00
C GLY A 296 -8.81 44.82 13.23
N ALA A 297 -8.08 43.90 13.90
CA ALA A 297 -7.20 42.98 13.19
C ALA A 297 -8.02 41.98 12.38
N ASP A 298 -7.68 41.82 11.09
CA ASP A 298 -8.32 40.89 10.18
C ASP A 298 -7.29 39.95 9.54
N TYR A 299 -7.64 38.67 9.43
CA TYR A 299 -6.75 37.59 9.02
C TYR A 299 -7.44 36.65 8.04
N GLU A 300 -6.68 36.16 7.06
CA GLU A 300 -7.07 35.06 6.21
C GLU A 300 -6.13 33.86 6.40
N PRO A 301 -6.63 32.69 6.80
CA PRO A 301 -8.00 32.44 7.30
C PRO A 301 -8.28 33.14 8.64
N SER A 302 -9.54 33.15 9.06
CA SER A 302 -9.97 33.85 10.27
C SER A 302 -9.26 33.33 11.51
N ALA A 303 -8.65 34.24 12.26
CA ALA A 303 -7.94 33.94 13.50
C ALA A 303 -8.76 34.37 14.73
N LYS A 304 -8.63 33.62 15.82
CA LYS A 304 -9.03 34.10 17.15
C LYS A 304 -7.91 34.95 17.73
N ILE A 305 -8.25 35.95 18.54
CA ILE A 305 -7.23 36.64 19.34
C ILE A 305 -6.83 35.73 20.49
N GLY A 306 -5.56 35.36 20.53
CA GLY A 306 -4.97 34.59 21.62
C GLY A 306 -4.46 35.51 22.71
N GLU A 307 -3.31 36.13 22.48
CA GLU A 307 -2.65 37.04 23.43
C GLU A 307 -2.65 38.48 22.88
N VAL A 308 -2.82 39.43 23.78
CA VAL A 308 -2.60 40.87 23.58
C VAL A 308 -1.49 41.32 24.53
N ARG A 309 -0.44 41.91 23.97
CA ARG A 309 0.66 42.48 24.75
C ARG A 309 0.67 43.98 24.58
N TRP A 310 0.61 44.71 25.68
CA TRP A 310 0.63 46.15 25.69
C TRP A 310 1.99 46.68 26.10
N TYR A 311 2.42 47.73 25.42
CA TYR A 311 3.72 48.36 25.60
C TYR A 311 3.53 49.87 25.83
N ALA A 312 4.35 50.43 26.70
CA ALA A 312 4.62 51.87 26.74
C ALA A 312 6.01 52.07 26.14
N ASP A 313 6.06 52.70 24.97
CA ASP A 313 7.18 52.69 24.04
C ASP A 313 7.63 51.24 23.74
N LYS A 314 8.82 50.85 24.21
CA LYS A 314 9.36 49.49 24.05
C LYS A 314 9.21 48.64 25.31
N THR A 315 8.68 49.19 26.40
CA THR A 315 8.56 48.50 27.69
C THR A 315 7.23 47.78 27.76
N LEU A 316 7.24 46.47 27.97
CA LEU A 316 6.03 45.68 28.19
C LEU A 316 5.37 46.11 29.50
N ILE A 317 4.10 46.52 29.45
CA ILE A 317 3.33 46.96 30.61
C ILE A 317 2.18 46.01 30.98
N ALA A 318 1.70 45.20 30.04
CA ALA A 318 0.69 44.17 30.33
C ALA A 318 0.72 43.04 29.30
N ARG A 319 0.43 41.81 29.76
CA ARG A 319 0.05 40.66 28.91
C ARG A 319 -1.34 40.21 29.32
N SER A 320 -2.25 40.08 28.36
CA SER A 320 -3.63 39.70 28.64
C SER A 320 -4.25 38.99 27.44
N THR A 321 -5.36 38.30 27.64
CA THR A 321 -6.28 37.90 26.57
C THR A 321 -7.34 38.98 26.31
N SER A 322 -7.45 39.97 27.21
CA SER A 322 -8.35 41.12 27.06
C SER A 322 -7.83 42.09 26.00
N ARG A 323 -8.76 42.61 25.20
CA ARG A 323 -8.51 43.69 24.24
C ARG A 323 -8.46 45.06 24.89
N PHE A 324 -8.62 45.15 26.21
CA PHE A 324 -8.69 46.40 26.95
C PHE A 324 -7.47 46.57 27.87
N LEU A 325 -6.98 47.80 27.98
CA LEU A 325 -5.94 48.19 28.92
C LEU A 325 -6.40 49.42 29.71
N LYS A 326 -6.37 49.35 31.04
CA LYS A 326 -6.39 50.53 31.90
C LYS A 326 -4.98 51.14 31.93
N VAL A 327 -4.83 52.36 31.43
CA VAL A 327 -3.51 53.00 31.24
C VAL A 327 -2.85 53.24 32.60
N PRO A 328 -1.68 52.63 32.88
CA PRO A 328 -1.01 52.79 34.16
C PRO A 328 -0.27 54.13 34.26
N ALA A 329 0.00 54.58 35.49
CA ALA A 329 0.76 55.81 35.72
C ALA A 329 2.17 55.78 35.09
N SER A 330 2.80 54.60 35.04
CA SER A 330 4.12 54.38 34.45
C SER A 330 4.20 54.63 32.92
N ALA A 331 3.04 54.77 32.27
CA ALA A 331 2.94 55.08 30.84
C ALA A 331 2.83 56.59 30.55
N SER A 332 2.78 57.46 31.57
CA SER A 332 2.68 58.91 31.38
C SER A 332 3.83 59.44 30.50
N GLY A 333 3.49 60.27 29.51
CA GLY A 333 4.43 60.81 28.52
C GLY A 333 4.90 59.81 27.44
N LYS A 334 4.50 58.54 27.51
CA LYS A 334 4.94 57.47 26.59
C LYS A 334 3.89 57.15 25.53
N ARG A 335 4.31 56.54 24.42
CA ARG A 335 3.38 56.06 23.38
C ARG A 335 2.89 54.66 23.74
N ILE A 336 1.58 54.41 23.67
CA ILE A 336 1.07 53.05 23.82
C ILE A 336 1.19 52.27 22.50
N GLY A 337 1.72 51.06 22.57
CA GLY A 337 1.71 50.05 21.51
C GLY A 337 1.00 48.78 21.97
N ALA A 338 0.44 48.02 21.02
CA ALA A 338 -0.19 46.74 21.27
C ALA A 338 0.25 45.71 20.21
N VAL A 339 0.60 44.51 20.66
CA VAL A 339 0.81 43.34 19.81
C VAL A 339 -0.38 42.41 19.99
N VAL A 340 -1.11 42.15 18.92
CA VAL A 340 -2.22 41.20 18.86
C VAL A 340 -1.75 39.91 18.21
N VAL A 341 -1.92 38.78 18.89
CA VAL A 341 -1.54 37.46 18.39
C VAL A 341 -2.77 36.73 17.87
N GLY A 342 -2.88 36.60 16.54
CA GLY A 342 -3.87 35.76 15.87
C GLY A 342 -3.49 34.28 15.98
N VAL A 343 -4.42 33.45 16.44
CA VAL A 343 -4.25 32.00 16.62
C VAL A 343 -5.41 31.22 16.00
N GLN A 344 -5.09 30.06 15.44
CA GLN A 344 -6.04 29.06 14.94
C GLN A 344 -5.37 27.68 15.01
N GLU A 345 -6.12 26.63 15.31
CA GLU A 345 -5.59 25.27 15.41
C GLU A 345 -4.87 24.86 14.11
N GLY A 346 -3.65 24.37 14.24
CA GLY A 346 -2.83 23.94 13.10
C GLY A 346 -2.22 25.09 12.28
N TYR A 347 -2.39 26.35 12.69
CA TYR A 347 -1.74 27.52 12.08
C TYR A 347 -0.62 28.05 12.98
N ARG A 348 0.42 28.61 12.36
CA ARG A 348 1.45 29.35 13.10
C ARG A 348 0.85 30.67 13.62
N PRO A 349 1.03 31.02 14.91
CA PRO A 349 0.56 32.29 15.43
C PRO A 349 1.12 33.47 14.62
N LYS A 350 0.28 34.47 14.36
CA LYS A 350 0.67 35.68 13.63
C LYS A 350 0.54 36.90 14.53
N GLN A 351 1.62 37.66 14.66
CA GLN A 351 1.64 38.92 15.40
C GLN A 351 1.28 40.07 14.47
N SER A 352 0.40 40.95 14.95
CA SER A 352 0.00 42.21 14.33
C SER A 352 0.16 43.35 15.33
N TYR A 353 0.41 44.56 14.84
CA TYR A 353 0.87 45.66 15.67
C TYR A 353 -0.09 46.85 15.53
N ALA A 354 -0.36 47.51 16.64
CA ALA A 354 -1.13 48.76 16.69
C ALA A 354 -0.40 49.77 17.57
N PHE A 355 -0.46 51.05 17.21
CA PHE A 355 0.15 52.12 17.98
C PHE A 355 -0.83 53.28 18.15
N ALA A 356 -0.85 53.88 19.33
CA ALA A 356 -1.63 55.09 19.58
C ALA A 356 -1.09 56.27 18.75
N SER A 357 -1.97 57.18 18.35
CA SER A 357 -1.62 58.39 17.59
C SER A 357 -1.13 59.56 18.45
N THR A 358 -1.36 59.49 19.77
CA THR A 358 -0.96 60.50 20.76
C THR A 358 -0.20 59.85 21.93
N LEU A 359 0.59 60.64 22.65
CA LEU A 359 1.24 60.23 23.89
C LEU A 359 0.23 60.25 25.05
N VAL A 360 0.50 59.46 26.09
CA VAL A 360 -0.31 59.49 27.31
C VAL A 360 -0.17 60.84 28.00
N GLY A 361 -1.27 61.59 28.10
CA GLY A 361 -1.29 62.94 28.69
C GLY A 361 -1.32 64.09 27.67
N GLY A 362 -1.27 63.79 26.37
CA GLY A 362 -1.33 64.80 25.30
C GLY A 362 0.00 64.94 24.55
N GLY A 363 -0.03 65.60 23.39
CA GLY A 363 1.11 65.71 22.48
C GLY A 363 1.04 64.71 21.32
N LYS A 364 1.49 65.16 20.15
CA LYS A 364 1.58 64.34 18.94
C LYS A 364 2.67 63.30 19.17
N ALA A 365 2.32 62.01 19.07
CA ALA A 365 3.36 60.98 19.07
C ALA A 365 4.24 61.16 17.82
N PRO A 366 5.55 60.84 17.88
CA PRO A 366 6.38 60.79 16.68
C PRO A 366 5.66 60.02 15.59
N GLN A 367 5.71 60.53 14.35
CA GLN A 367 5.15 59.81 13.20
C GLN A 367 5.66 58.37 13.28
N GLN A 368 4.72 57.42 13.15
CA GLN A 368 5.08 56.05 12.86
C GLN A 368 6.13 56.13 11.74
N PRO A 369 7.29 55.44 11.81
CA PRO A 369 7.97 55.11 10.56
C PRO A 369 6.87 54.61 9.65
N ALA A 370 6.69 55.20 8.46
CA ALA A 370 5.70 54.69 7.51
C ALA A 370 5.81 53.17 7.56
N GLU A 371 4.68 52.44 7.66
CA GLU A 371 4.75 51.00 7.39
C GLU A 371 5.56 50.95 6.10
N PRO A 372 6.75 50.30 6.12
CA PRO A 372 7.60 50.33 4.95
C PRO A 372 6.67 49.99 3.78
N PRO A 373 6.84 50.61 2.60
CA PRO A 373 6.37 49.91 1.40
C PRO A 373 6.83 48.45 1.55
N ALA A 374 6.15 47.48 0.95
CA ALA A 374 6.67 46.11 0.94
C ALA A 374 8.03 46.09 0.22
N GLU A 375 9.07 46.58 0.88
CA GLU A 375 10.46 46.59 0.58
C GLU A 375 10.92 45.35 1.32
N THR A 376 11.15 44.33 0.50
CA THR A 376 12.15 43.31 0.74
C THR A 376 13.25 43.87 1.64
N PRO A 377 13.47 43.26 2.82
CA PRO A 377 14.37 43.81 3.82
C PRO A 377 15.76 43.96 3.21
N SER A 378 16.20 45.19 3.01
CA SER A 378 17.58 45.47 2.63
C SER A 378 18.40 45.57 3.91
N GLY A 379 19.45 44.74 3.97
CA GLY A 379 20.49 44.79 4.99
C GLY A 379 20.97 43.43 5.47
N THR A 380 20.20 42.35 5.26
CA THR A 380 20.69 41.00 5.52
C THR A 380 19.90 40.01 4.67
N LEU A 381 20.59 39.26 3.82
CA LEU A 381 19.99 38.15 3.08
C LEU A 381 19.25 37.22 4.06
N THR A 382 17.95 37.01 3.86
CA THR A 382 17.13 36.11 4.69
C THR A 382 16.25 35.21 3.83
N GLN A 383 15.97 34.01 4.33
CA GLN A 383 15.02 33.10 3.69
C GLN A 383 13.59 33.49 4.07
N THR A 384 12.79 33.92 3.10
CA THR A 384 11.41 34.40 3.27
C THR A 384 10.36 33.28 3.14
N ALA A 385 10.69 32.21 2.41
CA ALA A 385 9.91 30.96 2.39
C ALA A 385 10.83 29.75 2.57
N ALA A 386 10.46 28.82 3.45
CA ALA A 386 11.27 27.63 3.72
C ALA A 386 11.27 26.65 2.55
N GLY A 387 12.48 26.27 2.10
CA GLY A 387 12.69 25.22 1.11
C GLY A 387 12.41 23.80 1.62
N PHE A 388 12.54 22.82 0.73
CA PHE A 388 12.36 21.40 1.00
C PHE A 388 12.97 20.53 -0.11
N VAL A 389 13.10 19.23 0.12
CA VAL A 389 13.47 18.27 -0.92
C VAL A 389 12.22 17.52 -1.38
N LYS A 390 11.94 17.56 -2.68
CA LYS A 390 10.91 16.79 -3.39
C LYS A 390 11.45 15.41 -3.76
N GLY A 391 10.57 14.41 -3.80
CA GLY A 391 10.93 13.02 -4.12
C GLY A 391 11.18 12.16 -2.89
N GLY A 392 11.29 10.84 -3.10
CA GLY A 392 11.42 9.84 -2.04
C GLY A 392 12.78 9.15 -2.05
N THR A 393 13.18 8.61 -0.90
CA THR A 393 14.48 7.96 -0.69
C THR A 393 14.46 6.51 -1.18
N ARG A 394 14.53 6.33 -2.50
CA ARG A 394 14.66 5.02 -3.14
C ARG A 394 15.92 5.00 -4.01
N LEU A 395 16.61 3.86 -4.05
CA LEU A 395 17.70 3.63 -5.00
C LEU A 395 17.28 4.02 -6.43
N GLY A 396 18.03 4.93 -7.06
CA GLY A 396 17.78 5.47 -8.40
C GLY A 396 16.60 6.47 -8.50
N GLY A 397 15.94 6.80 -7.39
CA GLY A 397 14.85 7.77 -7.36
C GLY A 397 15.35 9.21 -7.48
N LEU A 398 14.58 10.10 -8.11
CA LEU A 398 14.93 11.52 -8.17
C LEU A 398 14.63 12.21 -6.83
N MET A 399 15.65 12.83 -6.23
CA MET A 399 15.54 13.82 -5.17
C MET A 399 15.83 15.21 -5.77
N GLN A 400 14.93 16.18 -5.57
CA GLN A 400 15.06 17.51 -6.14
C GLN A 400 14.87 18.58 -5.06
N VAL A 401 15.83 19.49 -4.95
CA VAL A 401 15.79 20.58 -3.97
C VAL A 401 14.93 21.72 -4.49
N ASP A 402 14.03 22.17 -3.63
CA ASP A 402 13.36 23.46 -3.70
C ASP A 402 13.99 24.34 -2.61
N PRO A 403 14.78 25.36 -2.97
CA PRO A 403 15.54 26.15 -2.00
C PRO A 403 14.66 27.13 -1.21
N GLY A 404 13.37 27.25 -1.56
CA GLY A 404 12.47 28.26 -1.00
C GLY A 404 12.68 29.63 -1.64
N GLU A 405 12.20 30.67 -0.96
CA GLU A 405 12.31 32.06 -1.40
C GLU A 405 13.24 32.84 -0.48
N PHE A 406 13.90 33.85 -1.03
CA PHE A 406 14.84 34.71 -0.34
C PHE A 406 14.41 36.17 -0.46
N SER A 407 14.89 37.02 0.44
CA SER A 407 14.61 38.46 0.47
C SER A 407 15.17 39.23 -0.72
N GLU A 408 16.00 38.60 -1.56
CA GLU A 408 16.60 39.17 -2.76
C GLU A 408 17.05 38.05 -3.71
N ALA A 409 17.50 38.42 -4.91
CA ALA A 409 18.06 37.45 -5.87
C ALA A 409 19.38 36.87 -5.35
N VAL A 410 19.54 35.55 -5.47
CA VAL A 410 20.70 34.83 -4.94
C VAL A 410 21.27 33.83 -5.94
N ASP A 411 22.58 33.66 -5.90
CA ASP A 411 23.27 32.53 -6.50
C ASP A 411 23.23 31.34 -5.53
N LEU A 412 22.86 30.17 -6.04
CA LEU A 412 22.68 28.97 -5.24
C LEU A 412 23.77 27.94 -5.53
N SER A 413 24.36 27.40 -4.47
CA SER A 413 25.24 26.23 -4.54
C SER A 413 24.71 25.12 -3.63
N TYR A 414 24.95 23.88 -4.03
CA TYR A 414 24.42 22.69 -3.37
C TYR A 414 25.58 21.76 -3.01
N GLN A 415 25.44 21.06 -1.89
CA GLN A 415 26.29 19.92 -1.56
C GLN A 415 25.44 18.85 -0.88
N TRP A 416 25.28 17.70 -1.54
CA TRP A 416 24.62 16.55 -0.94
C TRP A 416 25.56 15.85 0.04
N THR A 417 24.98 15.31 1.10
CA THR A 417 25.69 14.60 2.16
C THR A 417 25.01 13.27 2.48
N ARG A 418 25.81 12.28 2.84
CA ARG A 418 25.40 10.95 3.32
C ARG A 418 25.81 10.84 4.78
N GLU A 419 24.83 10.72 5.68
CA GLU A 419 25.07 10.75 7.14
C GLU A 419 25.95 11.95 7.57
N GLY A 420 25.77 13.10 6.92
CA GLY A 420 26.54 14.32 7.19
C GLY A 420 27.86 14.45 6.43
N ALA A 421 28.39 13.38 5.83
CA ALA A 421 29.62 13.44 5.03
C ALA A 421 29.33 13.88 3.58
N PRO A 422 30.12 14.80 2.97
CA PRO A 422 29.94 15.22 1.58
C PRO A 422 30.03 14.07 0.58
N ILE A 423 29.09 14.02 -0.37
CA ILE A 423 29.15 13.10 -1.49
C ILE A 423 29.88 13.79 -2.65
N SER A 424 31.00 13.21 -3.10
CA SER A 424 31.82 13.78 -4.17
C SER A 424 31.01 13.99 -5.46
N GLY A 425 31.16 15.17 -6.08
CA GLY A 425 30.47 15.56 -7.32
C GLY A 425 28.97 15.84 -7.19
N ALA A 426 28.37 15.64 -6.01
CA ALA A 426 26.94 15.84 -5.79
C ALA A 426 26.64 17.31 -5.44
N THR A 427 26.78 18.19 -6.43
CA THR A 427 26.63 19.65 -6.28
C THR A 427 25.45 20.26 -7.06
N SER A 428 24.59 19.40 -7.59
CA SER A 428 23.38 19.80 -8.32
C SER A 428 22.17 19.93 -7.41
N HIS A 429 21.19 20.74 -7.81
CA HIS A 429 19.86 20.80 -7.19
C HIS A 429 19.05 19.50 -7.35
N LYS A 430 19.57 18.53 -8.11
CA LYS A 430 19.01 17.18 -8.27
C LYS A 430 20.04 16.13 -7.83
N TYR A 431 19.56 15.05 -7.24
CA TYR A 431 20.38 13.90 -6.88
C TYR A 431 19.61 12.59 -7.07
N TYR A 432 20.32 11.56 -7.54
CA TYR A 432 19.81 10.20 -7.70
C TYR A 432 20.59 9.29 -6.77
N PRO A 433 19.98 8.77 -5.69
CA PRO A 433 20.66 7.87 -4.78
C PRO A 433 21.22 6.65 -5.51
N THR A 434 22.47 6.35 -5.22
CA THR A 434 23.25 5.23 -5.73
C THR A 434 23.20 4.05 -4.76
N ALA A 435 23.80 2.91 -5.14
CA ALA A 435 23.88 1.75 -4.27
C ALA A 435 24.58 2.05 -2.93
N ALA A 436 25.55 2.96 -2.94
CA ALA A 436 26.29 3.35 -1.73
C ALA A 436 25.47 4.24 -0.77
N ASP A 437 24.33 4.78 -1.23
CA ASP A 437 23.41 5.54 -0.37
C ASP A 437 22.39 4.66 0.35
N VAL A 438 22.21 3.41 -0.09
CA VAL A 438 21.20 2.50 0.46
C VAL A 438 21.46 2.27 1.95
N GLY A 439 20.40 2.39 2.75
CA GLY A 439 20.46 2.30 4.20
C GLY A 439 20.93 3.58 4.89
N HIS A 440 21.46 4.55 4.16
CA HIS A 440 21.90 5.82 4.72
C HIS A 440 20.85 6.92 4.58
N ARG A 441 20.92 7.91 5.46
CA ARG A 441 20.16 9.15 5.36
C ARG A 441 20.90 10.16 4.50
N LEU A 442 20.16 10.83 3.62
CA LEU A 442 20.68 11.89 2.76
C LEU A 442 20.17 13.25 3.21
N SER A 443 21.05 14.24 3.18
CA SER A 443 20.75 15.67 3.37
C SER A 443 21.41 16.49 2.27
N VAL A 444 21.00 17.74 2.10
CA VAL A 444 21.64 18.68 1.18
C VAL A 444 21.80 20.02 1.87
N THR A 445 23.02 20.56 1.83
CA THR A 445 23.29 21.93 2.24
C THR A 445 23.20 22.84 1.02
N VAL A 446 22.39 23.88 1.13
CA VAL A 446 22.23 24.92 0.13
C VAL A 446 22.80 26.20 0.70
N VAL A 447 23.74 26.79 -0.04
CA VAL A 447 24.29 28.11 0.27
C VAL A 447 23.74 29.08 -0.76
N ALA A 448 22.96 30.04 -0.29
CA ALA A 448 22.49 31.18 -1.05
C ALA A 448 23.43 32.37 -0.83
N ARG A 449 23.87 33.00 -1.91
CA ARG A 449 24.74 34.19 -1.87
C ARG A 449 24.06 35.34 -2.61
N SER A 450 23.94 36.50 -1.97
CA SER A 450 23.45 37.72 -2.61
C SER A 450 24.53 38.38 -3.47
N ARG A 451 24.14 39.37 -4.28
CA ARG A 451 25.11 40.20 -5.02
C ARG A 451 25.99 41.07 -4.10
N SER A 452 25.51 41.43 -2.91
CA SER A 452 26.29 42.16 -1.90
C SER A 452 27.34 41.29 -1.21
N GLY A 453 27.30 39.97 -1.40
CA GLY A 453 28.23 39.01 -0.80
C GLY A 453 27.73 38.34 0.48
N ASP A 454 26.53 38.69 0.96
CA ASP A 454 25.91 38.05 2.12
C ASP A 454 25.56 36.59 1.82
N THR A 455 25.69 35.71 2.82
CA THR A 455 25.40 34.28 2.64
C THR A 455 24.43 33.73 3.68
N VAL A 456 23.52 32.88 3.23
CA VAL A 456 22.64 32.07 4.08
C VAL A 456 22.85 30.61 3.72
N SER A 457 23.21 29.81 4.73
CA SER A 457 23.33 28.35 4.60
C SER A 457 22.14 27.66 5.25
N LYS A 458 21.51 26.74 4.52
CA LYS A 458 20.43 25.89 5.03
C LYS A 458 20.65 24.44 4.64
N THR A 459 20.52 23.55 5.61
CA THR A 459 20.54 22.11 5.38
C THR A 459 19.11 21.58 5.36
N TYR A 460 18.76 20.88 4.28
CA TYR A 460 17.49 20.20 4.11
C TYR A 460 17.70 18.70 4.30
N GLY A 461 16.91 18.11 5.20
CA GLY A 461 17.06 16.72 5.63
C GLY A 461 17.51 16.61 7.10
N PRO A 462 17.86 15.40 7.57
CA PRO A 462 17.95 14.19 6.78
C PRO A 462 16.59 13.66 6.32
N SER A 463 16.60 13.07 5.13
CA SER A 463 15.52 12.26 4.62
C SER A 463 15.40 10.92 5.38
N GLY A 464 14.39 10.11 5.06
CA GLY A 464 14.38 8.70 5.50
C GLY A 464 15.59 7.94 4.97
N ARG A 465 15.88 6.74 5.49
CA ARG A 465 16.94 5.91 4.89
C ARG A 465 16.60 5.64 3.41
N VAL A 466 17.62 5.62 2.54
CA VAL A 466 17.43 5.21 1.15
C VAL A 466 17.08 3.73 1.11
N ARG A 467 15.91 3.43 0.55
CA ARG A 467 15.34 2.09 0.50
C ARG A 467 15.58 1.42 -0.85
N VAL A 468 15.65 0.10 -0.83
CA VAL A 468 15.94 -0.73 -2.01
C VAL A 468 14.93 -1.86 -2.15
N LYS A 469 14.57 -2.21 -3.39
CA LYS A 469 13.71 -3.37 -3.67
C LYS A 469 14.58 -4.63 -3.70
N PRO A 470 14.37 -5.61 -2.82
CA PRO A 470 15.16 -6.83 -2.82
C PRO A 470 14.66 -7.84 -3.88
N ARG A 471 15.46 -8.89 -4.11
CA ARG A 471 15.10 -10.11 -4.83
C ARG A 471 15.10 -11.28 -3.85
N VAL A 472 14.13 -12.19 -3.99
CA VAL A 472 14.03 -13.41 -3.17
C VAL A 472 14.26 -14.59 -4.10
N ASN A 473 15.40 -15.26 -3.94
CA ASN A 473 15.72 -16.51 -4.62
C ASN A 473 15.37 -17.66 -3.68
N VAL A 474 14.63 -18.63 -4.20
CA VAL A 474 14.17 -19.81 -3.47
C VAL A 474 14.66 -21.02 -4.25
N VAL A 475 15.24 -21.98 -3.56
CA VAL A 475 15.63 -23.28 -4.10
C VAL A 475 15.02 -24.35 -3.21
N ALA A 476 14.13 -25.17 -3.75
CA ALA A 476 13.55 -26.31 -3.06
C ALA A 476 14.12 -27.61 -3.62
N ALA A 477 14.56 -28.51 -2.75
CA ALA A 477 15.17 -29.78 -3.14
C ALA A 477 14.15 -30.93 -3.05
N ASP A 478 14.14 -31.78 -4.06
CA ASP A 478 13.40 -33.05 -4.05
C ASP A 478 13.90 -33.97 -2.92
N GLY A 479 13.04 -34.86 -2.43
CA GLY A 479 13.41 -35.78 -1.35
C GLY A 479 12.39 -36.90 -1.12
N SER A 480 12.67 -37.76 -0.13
CA SER A 480 11.71 -38.78 0.31
C SER A 480 11.20 -38.45 1.70
N GLY A 481 9.88 -38.32 1.84
CA GLY A 481 9.22 -37.85 3.06
C GLY A 481 9.63 -36.45 3.55
N GLN A 482 10.46 -35.70 2.83
CA GLN A 482 10.96 -34.38 3.21
C GLN A 482 11.36 -33.52 2.00
N THR A 483 11.41 -32.20 2.19
CA THR A 483 12.03 -31.24 1.25
C THR A 483 12.81 -30.17 2.02
N LYS A 484 14.01 -29.84 1.53
CA LYS A 484 14.83 -28.74 2.05
C LYS A 484 14.64 -27.50 1.17
N VAL A 485 14.36 -26.37 1.81
CA VAL A 485 14.14 -25.08 1.16
C VAL A 485 15.25 -24.12 1.58
N ASP A 486 16.10 -23.75 0.62
CA ASP A 486 17.13 -22.73 0.77
C ASP A 486 16.60 -21.39 0.23
N VAL A 487 16.69 -20.35 1.05
CA VAL A 487 16.21 -19.00 0.73
C VAL A 487 17.39 -18.03 0.79
N ARG A 488 17.51 -17.18 -0.24
CA ARG A 488 18.44 -16.07 -0.27
C ARG A 488 17.74 -14.78 -0.72
N VAL A 489 17.81 -13.76 0.12
CA VAL A 489 17.26 -12.43 -0.15
C VAL A 489 18.43 -11.48 -0.41
N THR A 490 18.45 -10.83 -1.59
CA THR A 490 19.53 -9.92 -1.99
C THR A 490 19.00 -8.54 -2.33
N ALA A 491 19.79 -7.51 -2.09
CA ALA A 491 19.51 -6.15 -2.55
C ALA A 491 20.80 -5.41 -2.92
N SER A 492 20.72 -4.50 -3.89
CA SER A 492 21.90 -3.71 -4.29
C SER A 492 22.35 -2.79 -3.16
N GLY A 493 23.62 -2.92 -2.75
CA GLY A 493 24.23 -2.09 -1.71
C GLY A 493 23.77 -2.39 -0.28
N TYR A 494 23.00 -3.46 -0.06
CA TYR A 494 22.45 -3.78 1.26
C TYR A 494 22.17 -5.27 1.43
N THR A 495 22.47 -5.81 2.61
CA THR A 495 22.16 -7.20 2.98
C THR A 495 20.86 -7.23 3.79
N PRO A 496 19.76 -7.77 3.24
CA PRO A 496 18.47 -7.81 3.91
C PRO A 496 18.46 -8.63 5.21
N THR A 497 17.70 -8.15 6.19
CA THR A 497 17.59 -8.73 7.55
C THR A 497 16.14 -9.03 7.93
N GLY A 498 15.91 -9.66 9.08
CA GLY A 498 14.56 -9.99 9.55
C GLY A 498 14.02 -11.29 8.96
N SER A 499 12.71 -11.49 9.04
CA SER A 499 12.11 -12.80 8.78
C SER A 499 11.61 -13.02 7.35
N VAL A 500 11.68 -14.28 6.91
CA VAL A 500 10.89 -14.81 5.80
C VAL A 500 9.82 -15.77 6.32
N THR A 501 8.68 -15.77 5.64
CA THR A 501 7.62 -16.76 5.87
C THR A 501 7.58 -17.71 4.68
N ILE A 502 7.85 -18.98 4.92
CA ILE A 502 7.88 -20.05 3.93
C ILE A 502 6.58 -20.84 4.08
N VAL A 503 5.85 -21.02 2.99
CA VAL A 503 4.54 -21.67 2.94
C VAL A 503 4.57 -22.74 1.87
N THR A 504 4.15 -23.94 2.23
CA THR A 504 3.86 -25.02 1.28
C THR A 504 2.36 -25.11 0.98
N ASN A 505 1.98 -25.70 -0.15
CA ASN A 505 0.59 -26.02 -0.51
C ASN A 505 -0.10 -27.04 0.44
N GLY A 506 0.62 -27.71 1.34
CA GLY A 506 0.08 -28.54 2.42
C GLY A 506 -0.20 -27.79 3.73
N ASP A 507 -0.46 -26.48 3.67
CA ASP A 507 -0.71 -25.55 4.79
C ASP A 507 0.41 -25.45 5.85
N ARG A 508 1.54 -26.14 5.64
CA ARG A 508 2.71 -25.96 6.49
C ARG A 508 3.36 -24.62 6.23
N LYS A 509 3.59 -23.91 7.34
CA LYS A 509 4.13 -22.56 7.36
C LYS A 509 5.20 -22.48 8.43
N VAL A 510 6.37 -21.98 8.04
CA VAL A 510 7.46 -21.68 8.96
C VAL A 510 7.88 -20.25 8.75
N THR A 511 8.09 -19.53 9.85
CA THR A 511 8.73 -18.20 9.82
C THR A 511 10.13 -18.36 10.37
N GLN A 512 11.12 -17.89 9.62
CA GLN A 512 12.53 -18.06 9.95
C GLN A 512 13.26 -16.73 9.75
N GLU A 513 14.13 -16.38 10.69
CA GLU A 513 14.99 -15.20 10.60
C GLU A 513 16.13 -15.42 9.60
N LEU A 514 16.45 -14.38 8.83
CA LEU A 514 17.59 -14.39 7.93
C LEU A 514 18.89 -14.20 8.72
N SER A 515 19.89 -15.01 8.38
CA SER A 515 21.29 -14.82 8.79
C SER A 515 22.12 -14.51 7.55
N GLY A 516 22.74 -13.33 7.50
CA GLY A 516 23.50 -12.89 6.32
C GLY A 516 22.68 -12.82 5.03
N GLY A 517 21.38 -12.52 5.12
CA GLY A 517 20.45 -12.49 3.97
C GLY A 517 19.99 -13.87 3.49
N SER A 518 20.29 -14.95 4.21
CA SER A 518 19.91 -16.31 3.85
C SER A 518 19.29 -17.08 5.01
N THR A 519 18.51 -18.11 4.69
CA THR A 519 18.04 -19.10 5.66
C THR A 519 17.73 -20.43 4.97
N SER A 520 17.66 -21.52 5.74
CA SER A 520 17.29 -22.85 5.27
C SER A 520 16.24 -23.47 6.19
N VAL A 521 15.25 -24.15 5.64
CA VAL A 521 14.23 -24.90 6.39
C VAL A 521 14.02 -26.26 5.75
N THR A 522 13.96 -27.32 6.55
CA THR A 522 13.58 -28.65 6.09
C THR A 522 12.18 -29.00 6.58
N PHE A 523 11.26 -29.28 5.66
CA PHE A 523 9.95 -29.83 5.98
C PHE A 523 10.05 -31.35 5.95
N VAL A 524 9.85 -32.01 7.09
CA VAL A 524 9.94 -33.48 7.26
C VAL A 524 8.56 -34.11 7.46
N LYS A 525 8.40 -35.42 7.24
CA LYS A 525 7.08 -36.10 7.33
C LYS A 525 6.06 -35.46 6.39
N LEU A 526 6.50 -35.20 5.16
CA LEU A 526 5.64 -34.76 4.08
C LEU A 526 5.09 -36.00 3.35
N PRO A 527 3.77 -36.12 3.16
CA PRO A 527 3.22 -37.12 2.25
C PRO A 527 3.81 -37.02 0.84
N PRO A 528 3.90 -38.13 0.09
CA PRO A 528 4.34 -38.08 -1.31
C PRO A 528 3.41 -37.17 -2.13
N ASP A 529 3.95 -36.06 -2.65
CA ASP A 529 3.25 -35.07 -3.47
C ASP A 529 4.25 -34.08 -4.09
N GLU A 530 3.76 -33.24 -4.99
CA GLU A 530 4.48 -32.05 -5.47
C GLU A 530 4.16 -30.84 -4.59
N TYR A 531 5.20 -30.25 -4.00
CA TYR A 531 5.09 -29.14 -3.06
C TYR A 531 5.46 -27.82 -3.71
N VAL A 532 4.49 -26.92 -3.84
CA VAL A 532 4.75 -25.52 -4.20
C VAL A 532 5.23 -24.77 -2.96
N VAL A 533 6.44 -24.24 -3.01
CA VAL A 533 7.06 -23.47 -1.95
C VAL A 533 6.96 -21.99 -2.28
N LYS A 534 6.25 -21.22 -1.43
CA LYS A 534 6.17 -19.76 -1.53
C LYS A 534 6.87 -19.11 -0.36
N VAL A 535 7.70 -18.12 -0.65
CA VAL A 535 8.47 -17.39 0.36
C VAL A 535 8.08 -15.92 0.33
N TYR A 536 7.71 -15.39 1.49
CA TYR A 536 7.34 -14.00 1.69
C TYR A 536 8.33 -13.32 2.63
N TYR A 537 9.13 -12.41 2.09
CA TYR A 537 9.98 -11.53 2.86
C TYR A 537 9.20 -10.28 3.26
N ARG A 538 9.10 -10.01 4.58
CA ARG A 538 8.30 -8.90 5.10
C ARG A 538 8.93 -7.52 4.88
N GLY A 539 10.20 -7.47 4.49
CA GLY A 539 10.98 -6.23 4.46
C GLY A 539 11.56 -5.90 5.82
N ASP A 540 12.50 -4.96 5.82
CA ASP A 540 13.09 -4.37 7.02
C ASP A 540 13.09 -2.84 6.90
N GLU A 541 13.88 -2.14 7.72
CA GLU A 541 13.98 -0.68 7.69
C GLU A 541 14.48 -0.13 6.34
N VAL A 542 15.22 -0.93 5.55
CA VAL A 542 15.92 -0.50 4.33
C VAL A 542 15.37 -1.20 3.10
N ALA A 543 15.20 -2.51 3.14
CA ALA A 543 14.64 -3.32 2.07
C ALA A 543 13.10 -3.31 2.11
N TYR A 544 12.47 -3.16 0.95
CA TYR A 544 11.02 -3.38 0.82
C TYR A 544 10.67 -4.87 0.98
N TRP A 545 9.38 -5.16 1.18
CA TRP A 545 8.89 -6.54 1.10
C TRP A 545 9.08 -7.11 -0.32
N ALA A 546 9.23 -8.43 -0.41
CA ALA A 546 9.30 -9.16 -1.67
C ALA A 546 8.85 -10.61 -1.48
N SER A 547 8.66 -11.33 -2.58
CA SER A 547 8.33 -12.75 -2.56
C SER A 547 9.07 -13.50 -3.65
N GLY A 548 9.27 -14.80 -3.43
CA GLY A 548 9.80 -15.75 -4.40
C GLY A 548 9.14 -17.10 -4.19
N GLY A 549 9.45 -18.07 -5.04
CA GLY A 549 8.95 -19.43 -4.88
C GLY A 549 9.69 -20.40 -5.77
N ASP A 550 9.51 -21.67 -5.47
CA ASP A 550 10.05 -22.81 -6.19
C ASP A 550 9.13 -24.03 -5.96
N TRP A 551 9.46 -25.17 -6.55
CA TRP A 551 8.74 -26.43 -6.40
C TRP A 551 9.69 -27.57 -6.01
N ALA A 552 9.16 -28.59 -5.33
CA ALA A 552 9.90 -29.82 -5.03
C ALA A 552 8.98 -31.03 -5.04
N THR A 553 9.49 -32.16 -5.50
CA THR A 553 8.82 -33.46 -5.48
C THR A 553 9.22 -34.25 -4.25
N VAL A 554 8.24 -34.73 -3.49
CA VAL A 554 8.45 -35.63 -2.35
C VAL A 554 7.93 -37.02 -2.69
N SER A 555 8.76 -38.04 -2.51
CA SER A 555 8.47 -39.46 -2.78
C SER A 555 8.25 -40.31 -1.54
#